data_AF-A0A1N6DGV6-F1
#
_entry.id   AF-A0A1N6DGV6-F1
#
_cell.length_a   1.000
_cell.length_b   1.000
_cell.length_c   1.000
_cell.angle_alpha   90.00
_cell.angle_beta   90.00
_cell.angle_gamma   90.00
#
_symmetry.space_group_name_H-M   'P 1'
#
loop_
_entity.id
_entity.type
_entity.pdbx_description
1 polymer ?
#
loop_
_entity_poly.entity_id
_entity_poly.type
_entity_poly.pdbx_seq_one_letter_code
_entity_poly.pdbx_strand_id
1 'polypeptide(L)'
;MTPFTLLAIAAAAFFVAHVLLLFTSFGKSGYNKTKYFWSHLTLWICGALAFAMALLFAGKGESDIIDVFDTPVKRWLIIVVVLVLSAVAHTVVKLLVMPRYQSR
;
A
#
# COMPACT_ATOMS: atom_id res chain seq x y z
N MET A 1 -16.95 -3.82 16.74
CA MET A 1 -16.12 -3.88 15.51
C MET A 1 -15.64 -5.32 15.33
N THR A 2 -15.71 -5.88 14.13
CA THR A 2 -15.20 -7.25 13.89
C THR A 2 -13.68 -7.21 13.68
N PRO A 3 -12.96 -8.34 13.89
CA PRO A 3 -11.54 -8.44 13.57
C PRO A 3 -11.24 -8.08 12.11
N PHE A 4 -12.15 -8.42 11.18
CA PHE A 4 -12.09 -8.04 9.79
C PHE A 4 -12.08 -6.52 9.61
N THR A 5 -13.04 -5.80 10.23
CA THR A 5 -13.11 -4.33 10.14
C THR A 5 -11.87 -3.67 10.74
N LEU A 6 -11.32 -4.20 11.83
CA LEU A 6 -10.10 -3.68 12.45
C LEU A 6 -8.89 -3.78 11.51
N LEU A 7 -8.70 -4.94 10.87
CA LEU A 7 -7.62 -5.15 9.90
C LEU A 7 -7.80 -4.27 8.66
N ALA A 8 -9.04 -4.13 8.17
CA ALA A 8 -9.35 -3.27 7.04
C ALA A 8 -9.01 -1.79 7.33
N ILE A 9 -9.40 -1.29 8.50
CA ILE A 9 -9.07 0.08 8.94
C ILE A 9 -7.57 0.26 9.11
N ALA A 10 -6.88 -0.71 9.72
CA ALA A 10 -5.43 -0.66 9.87
C ALA A 10 -4.72 -0.62 8.51
N ALA A 11 -5.11 -1.49 7.56
CA ALA A 11 -4.56 -1.50 6.21
C ALA A 11 -4.79 -0.15 5.50
N ALA A 12 -6.01 0.39 5.58
CA ALA A 12 -6.33 1.70 5.02
C ALA A 12 -5.48 2.83 5.65
N ALA A 13 -5.30 2.82 6.98
CA ALA A 13 -4.47 3.80 7.68
C ALA A 13 -3.00 3.72 7.24
N PHE A 14 -2.44 2.52 7.08
CA PHE A 14 -1.08 2.32 6.57
C PHE A 14 -0.94 2.78 5.11
N PHE A 15 -1.95 2.56 4.28
CA PHE A 15 -1.96 3.07 2.91
C PHE A 15 -1.97 4.61 2.87
N VAL A 16 -2.81 5.26 3.68
CA VAL A 16 -2.82 6.73 3.79
C VAL A 16 -1.48 7.25 4.30
N ALA A 17 -0.91 6.61 5.34
CA ALA A 17 0.41 6.96 5.86
C ALA A 17 1.51 6.81 4.79
N HIS A 18 1.46 5.75 3.98
CA HIS A 18 2.35 5.54 2.84
C HIS A 18 2.31 6.71 1.88
N VAL A 19 1.10 7.11 1.43
CA VAL A 19 0.89 8.20 0.47
C VAL A 19 1.41 9.53 1.04
N LEU A 20 1.08 9.86 2.29
CA LEU A 20 1.54 11.08 2.94
C LEU A 20 3.07 11.12 3.09
N LEU A 21 3.68 10.02 3.53
CA LEU A 21 5.14 9.91 3.65
C LEU A 21 5.83 9.98 2.28
N LEU A 22 5.22 9.40 1.25
CA LEU A 22 5.73 9.45 -0.11
C LEU A 22 5.79 10.89 -0.60
N PHE A 23 4.66 11.61 -0.57
CA PHE A 23 4.62 13.01 -1.03
C PHE A 23 5.54 13.91 -0.20
N THR A 24 5.56 13.74 1.13
CA THR A 24 6.42 14.57 2.00
C THR A 24 7.90 14.17 1.98
N SER A 25 8.27 13.06 1.32
CA SER A 25 9.66 12.69 1.09
C SER A 25 10.31 13.50 -0.04
N PHE A 26 9.52 14.11 -0.92
CA PHE A 26 9.99 14.99 -2.00
C PHE A 26 9.74 16.46 -1.62
N GLY A 27 10.80 17.25 -1.49
CA GLY A 27 10.71 18.66 -1.14
C GLY A 27 11.66 19.55 -1.94
N LYS A 28 11.59 20.86 -1.71
CA LYS A 28 12.41 21.87 -2.42
C LYS A 28 13.93 21.70 -2.20
N SER A 29 14.34 21.07 -1.10
CA SER A 29 15.76 20.80 -0.78
C SER A 29 16.24 19.44 -1.32
N GLY A 30 15.41 18.74 -2.10
CA GLY A 30 15.68 17.42 -2.63
C GLY A 30 14.89 16.30 -1.95
N TYR A 31 15.44 15.08 -2.02
CA TYR A 31 14.78 13.84 -1.65
C TYR A 31 15.22 13.31 -0.27
N ASN A 32 14.26 13.08 0.63
CA ASN A 32 14.49 12.53 1.95
C ASN A 32 14.42 10.99 1.94
N LYS A 33 15.61 10.36 1.85
CA LYS A 33 15.79 8.89 1.87
C LYS A 33 15.08 8.18 3.02
N THR A 34 15.12 8.77 4.22
CA THR A 34 14.52 8.17 5.42
C THR A 34 13.00 8.13 5.30
N LYS A 35 12.36 9.26 4.99
CA LYS A 35 10.89 9.32 4.82
C LYS A 35 10.40 8.40 3.71
N TYR A 36 11.17 8.28 2.63
CA TYR A 36 10.86 7.38 1.54
C TYR A 36 10.94 5.90 1.91
N PHE A 37 11.95 5.50 2.69
CA PHE A 37 12.03 4.14 3.22
C PHE A 37 10.84 3.83 4.14
N TRP A 38 10.48 4.76 5.04
CA TRP A 38 9.29 4.62 5.89
C TRP A 38 7.99 4.55 5.08
N SER A 39 7.88 5.32 4.01
CA SER A 39 6.77 5.21 3.06
C SER A 39 6.69 3.79 2.48
N HIS A 40 7.80 3.17 2.08
CA HIS A 40 7.76 1.79 1.59
C HIS A 40 7.35 0.79 2.66
N LEU A 41 7.92 0.92 3.86
CA LEU A 41 7.64 0.03 4.97
C LEU A 41 6.14 0.04 5.31
N THR A 42 5.51 1.22 5.33
CA THR A 42 4.06 1.35 5.56
C THR A 42 3.23 0.67 4.45
N LEU A 43 3.65 0.72 3.19
CA LEU A 43 3.00 -0.02 2.10
C LEU A 43 3.16 -1.54 2.26
N TRP A 44 4.34 -2.01 2.66
CA TRP A 44 4.57 -3.43 2.93
C TRP A 44 3.72 -3.95 4.09
N ILE A 45 3.57 -3.16 5.15
CA ILE A 45 2.68 -3.48 6.27
C ILE A 45 1.22 -3.52 5.78
N CYS A 46 0.79 -2.55 4.97
CA CYS A 46 -0.54 -2.57 4.35
C CYS A 46 -0.76 -3.87 3.53
N GLY A 47 0.21 -4.24 2.70
CA GLY A 47 0.16 -5.48 1.91
C GLY A 47 0.11 -6.74 2.77
N ALA A 48 0.89 -6.80 3.85
CA ALA A 48 0.88 -7.90 4.80
C ALA A 48 -0.47 -8.02 5.53
N LEU A 49 -1.08 -6.89 5.91
CA LEU A 49 -2.42 -6.86 6.51
C LEU A 49 -3.49 -7.34 5.53
N ALA A 50 -3.46 -6.88 4.28
CA ALA A 50 -4.37 -7.34 3.24
C ALA A 50 -4.22 -8.85 2.97
N PHE A 51 -2.98 -9.34 2.96
CA PHE A 51 -2.70 -10.77 2.83
C PHE A 51 -3.20 -11.57 4.03
N ALA A 52 -3.00 -11.07 5.26
CA ALA A 52 -3.54 -11.68 6.47
C ALA A 52 -5.08 -11.72 6.45
N MET A 53 -5.74 -10.67 5.95
CA MET A 53 -7.19 -10.68 5.75
C MET A 53 -7.62 -11.78 4.79
N ALA A 54 -6.95 -11.94 3.65
CA ALA A 54 -7.25 -13.01 2.71
C ALA A 54 -6.98 -14.41 3.27
N LEU A 55 -5.92 -14.58 4.08
CA LEU A 55 -5.63 -15.83 4.76
C LEU A 55 -6.73 -16.22 5.77
N LEU A 56 -7.23 -15.23 6.52
CA LEU A 56 -8.12 -15.47 7.66
C LEU A 56 -9.61 -15.44 7.28
N PHE A 57 -10.00 -14.67 6.26
CA PHE A 57 -11.40 -14.36 5.97
C PHE A 57 -11.87 -14.69 4.55
N ALA A 58 -10.99 -15.00 3.60
CA ALA A 58 -11.43 -15.33 2.24
C ALA A 58 -12.18 -16.66 2.19
N GLY A 59 -13.28 -16.67 1.44
CA GLY A 59 -14.21 -17.80 1.28
C GLY A 59 -15.23 -17.93 2.41
N LYS A 60 -15.34 -16.93 3.31
CA LYS A 60 -16.23 -16.97 4.47
C LYS A 60 -17.48 -16.09 4.33
N GLY A 61 -17.64 -15.35 3.22
CA GLY A 61 -18.79 -14.47 3.00
C GLY A 61 -18.71 -13.15 3.76
N GLU A 62 -17.53 -12.78 4.28
CA GLU A 62 -17.32 -11.52 5.01
C GLU A 62 -17.23 -10.31 4.05
N SER A 63 -16.68 -10.53 2.84
CA SER A 63 -16.58 -9.50 1.80
C SER A 63 -16.33 -10.13 0.44
N ASP A 64 -17.16 -9.76 -0.55
CA ASP A 64 -17.01 -10.20 -1.94
C ASP A 64 -15.60 -9.92 -2.50
N ILE A 65 -14.98 -8.81 -2.07
CA ILE A 65 -13.63 -8.41 -2.54
C ILE A 65 -12.56 -9.36 -1.99
N ILE A 66 -12.65 -9.73 -0.72
CA ILE A 66 -11.66 -10.61 -0.09
C ILE A 66 -11.89 -12.07 -0.48
N ASP A 67 -13.14 -12.45 -0.75
CA ASP A 67 -13.51 -13.78 -1.21
C ASP A 67 -13.00 -14.11 -2.62
N VAL A 68 -12.63 -13.10 -3.41
CA VAL A 68 -11.83 -13.31 -4.65
C VAL A 68 -10.52 -14.03 -4.35
N PHE A 69 -9.97 -13.95 -3.13
CA PHE A 69 -8.70 -14.56 -2.73
C PHE A 69 -8.86 -15.87 -1.93
N ASP A 70 -9.96 -16.59 -2.15
CA ASP A 70 -10.30 -17.86 -1.49
C ASP A 70 -9.27 -18.98 -1.67
N THR A 71 -8.54 -19.01 -2.80
CA THR A 71 -7.54 -20.04 -3.10
C THR A 71 -6.11 -19.60 -2.81
N PRO A 72 -5.19 -20.52 -2.46
CA PRO A 72 -3.78 -20.19 -2.22
C PRO A 72 -3.11 -19.44 -3.38
N VAL A 73 -3.42 -19.83 -4.61
CA VAL A 73 -2.90 -19.18 -5.83
C VAL A 73 -3.39 -17.74 -5.94
N LYS A 74 -4.69 -17.48 -5.70
CA LYS A 74 -5.23 -16.13 -5.74
C LYS A 74 -4.64 -15.26 -4.62
N ARG A 75 -4.39 -15.80 -3.43
CA ARG A 75 -3.74 -15.04 -2.34
C ARG A 75 -2.36 -14.50 -2.72
N TRP A 76 -1.56 -15.24 -3.50
CA TRP A 76 -0.29 -14.74 -4.01
C TRP A 76 -0.45 -13.54 -4.95
N LEU A 77 -1.60 -13.37 -5.61
CA LEU A 77 -1.88 -12.18 -6.42
C LEU A 77 -1.89 -10.91 -5.58
N ILE A 78 -2.15 -10.98 -4.28
CA ILE A 78 -2.08 -9.80 -3.39
C ILE A 78 -0.66 -9.22 -3.39
N ILE A 79 0.36 -10.07 -3.39
CA ILE A 79 1.76 -9.63 -3.47
C ILE A 79 2.04 -8.97 -4.82
N VAL A 80 1.54 -9.56 -5.92
CA VAL A 80 1.66 -8.98 -7.26
C VAL A 80 0.97 -7.61 -7.31
N VAL A 81 -0.23 -7.48 -6.76
CA VAL A 81 -0.98 -6.21 -6.68
C VAL A 81 -0.20 -5.17 -5.89
N VAL A 82 0.38 -5.52 -4.74
CA VAL A 82 1.18 -4.60 -3.92
C VAL A 82 2.43 -4.12 -4.67
N LEU A 83 3.10 -5.01 -5.41
CA LEU A 83 4.26 -4.65 -6.23
C LEU A 83 3.87 -3.72 -7.39
N VAL A 84 2.77 -4.02 -8.09
CA VAL A 84 2.25 -3.17 -9.16
C VAL A 84 1.87 -1.79 -8.62
N LEU A 85 1.18 -1.74 -7.47
CA LEU A 85 0.78 -0.48 -6.82
C LEU A 85 2.00 0.34 -6.41
N SER A 86 3.05 -0.30 -5.88
CA SER A 86 4.32 0.34 -5.56
C SER A 86 4.99 0.93 -6.81
N ALA A 87 5.07 0.17 -7.90
CA ALA A 87 5.65 0.63 -9.16
C ALA A 87 4.87 1.80 -9.78
N VAL A 88 3.54 1.74 -9.73
CA VAL A 88 2.66 2.84 -10.19
C VAL A 88 2.90 4.09 -9.34
N ALA A 89 2.92 3.97 -8.02
CA ALA A 89 3.18 5.10 -7.12
C ALA A 89 4.53 5.77 -7.42
N HIS A 90 5.58 4.98 -7.70
CA HIS A 90 6.89 5.51 -8.08
C HIS A 90 6.88 6.20 -9.42
N THR A 91 6.17 5.63 -10.39
CA THR A 91 6.05 6.20 -11.73
C THR A 91 5.32 7.54 -11.67
N VAL A 92 4.21 7.61 -10.92
CA VAL A 92 3.46 8.85 -10.66
C VAL A 92 4.35 9.90 -10.02
N VAL A 93 5.08 9.54 -8.96
CA VAL A 93 5.98 10.47 -8.27
C VAL A 93 7.10 10.97 -9.19
N LYS A 94 7.74 10.06 -9.92
CA LYS A 94 8.86 10.39 -10.81
C LYS A 94 8.43 11.29 -11.96
N LEU A 95 7.23 11.07 -12.52
CA LEU A 95 6.75 11.80 -13.70
C LEU A 95 5.98 13.07 -13.36
N LEU A 96 5.22 13.10 -12.26
CA LEU A 96 4.30 14.19 -11.95
C LEU A 96 4.72 15.04 -10.74
N VAL A 97 5.43 14.45 -9.78
CA VAL A 97 5.78 15.12 -8.52
C VAL A 97 7.18 15.70 -8.61
N MET A 98 8.19 14.88 -8.90
CA MET A 98 9.59 15.33 -8.95
C MET A 98 9.85 16.53 -9.88
N PRO A 99 9.30 16.61 -11.11
CA PRO A 99 9.55 17.75 -11.99
C PRO A 99 9.11 19.09 -11.40
N ARG A 100 8.06 19.10 -10.57
CA ARG A 100 7.56 20.31 -9.90
C ARG A 100 8.47 20.81 -8.77
N TYR A 101 9.34 19.95 -8.23
CA TYR A 101 10.29 20.30 -7.17
C TYR A 101 11.71 20.53 -7.70
N GLN A 102 12.03 20.03 -8.90
CA GLN A 102 13.35 20.19 -9.54
C GLN A 102 13.40 21.37 -10.52
N SER A 103 12.27 21.96 -10.92
CA SER A 103 12.23 23.06 -11.91
C SER A 103 12.47 24.47 -11.34
N ARG A 104 13.30 24.63 -10.31
CA ARG A 104 13.81 25.94 -9.87
C ARG A 104 15.26 25.84 -9.47
#